data_AF-A0A959C9S8-F1
#
_entry.id   AF-A0A959C9S8-F1
#
_cell.length_a   1.000
_cell.length_b   1.000
_cell.length_c   1.000
_cell.angle_alpha   90.00
_cell.angle_beta   90.00
_cell.angle_gamma   90.00
#
_symmetry.space_group_name_H-M   'P 1'
#
loop_
_entity.id
_entity.type
_entity.pdbx_description
1 polymer ?
#
loop_
_entity_poly.entity_id
_entity_poly.type
_entity_poly.pdbx_seq_one_letter_code
_entity_poly.pdbx_strand_id
1 'polypeptide(L)'
;LALMDSITNHPANIHKILDVDRALWMLAFNNVFVNLDSYTGVYAQNYYLYWDKNDRWLPIIWDLNMSFAAFPNLDGSDLLSIPELKVLDPVAQSDNFFRPLIKNLLANPTYKRMYLAHMRTMLQENIATDAYRDRAIQLQGLIDADVLTDQNKFYTYDDFHNNVDQIIFSFFAFGDVPGLSNLMDDRYNYLTTHPLLTPTPPSISNVSATTTGAVWVNAQVQNASAVTLGWRYDSSDVFKKISMFDDGQHQDGAAGDGVYGASFPVGDIKGQYYVYAENAGAGMFSPERAEHEFYQTPTLPPLPNIGDLVINEFLADNVAGEKDEAGQYDDWLELYNNSNAPISLTGIYLSDNPNNPDKWSFPTGVSIPAKGFLIVWLDEDQSQGAYHANFRLNAGGEFLMLSNGAGTVLDSLSYGQQKTDTTYGRYPNGTGDFTFMPRTFNAPNSLTSSAQEPGPDATFDIHPNPANEMIRITAEAPIGVLRISDMQGRQVYAEDFGNARQSVLDVGSLADGVYFLSAGQGGVRLLYIQR
;
A
#
# COMPACT_ATOMS: atom_id res chain seq x y z
N LEU A 1 18.58 21.68 25.22
CA LEU A 1 19.50 20.81 25.99
C LEU A 1 19.48 19.37 25.46
N ALA A 2 18.31 18.72 25.35
CA ALA A 2 18.19 17.34 24.85
C ALA A 2 18.84 17.09 23.47
N LEU A 3 18.70 18.02 22.51
CA LEU A 3 19.36 17.92 21.20
C LEU A 3 20.88 17.85 21.30
N MET A 4 21.50 18.81 22.00
CA MET A 4 22.94 18.90 22.17
C MET A 4 23.50 17.68 22.92
N ASP A 5 22.80 17.24 23.97
CA ASP A 5 23.16 16.05 24.72
C ASP A 5 23.07 14.77 23.88
N SER A 6 21.98 14.61 23.12
CA SER A 6 21.82 13.44 22.26
C SER A 6 22.85 13.39 21.13
N ILE A 7 23.17 14.54 20.52
CA ILE A 7 24.20 14.59 19.49
C ILE A 7 25.55 14.21 20.09
N THR A 8 25.95 14.78 21.23
CA THR A 8 27.31 14.64 21.76
C THR A 8 27.52 13.35 22.57
N ASN A 9 26.56 13.01 23.43
CA ASN A 9 26.68 11.96 24.45
C ASN A 9 25.87 10.70 24.12
N HIS A 10 24.79 10.81 23.34
CA HIS A 10 23.92 9.68 23.00
C HIS A 10 23.63 9.52 21.48
N PRO A 11 24.66 9.54 20.61
CA PRO A 11 24.48 9.62 19.16
C PRO A 11 23.70 8.45 18.56
N ALA A 12 23.69 7.28 19.21
CA ALA A 12 22.88 6.13 18.78
C ALA A 12 21.36 6.40 18.83
N ASN A 13 20.92 7.33 19.69
CA ASN A 13 19.51 7.71 19.85
C ASN A 13 19.12 8.97 19.08
N ILE A 14 20.00 9.52 18.25
CA ILE A 14 19.78 10.81 17.57
C ILE A 14 18.51 10.82 16.70
N HIS A 15 18.15 9.68 16.10
CA HIS A 15 16.93 9.52 15.29
C HIS A 15 15.62 9.76 16.06
N LYS A 16 15.64 9.73 17.39
CA LYS A 16 14.46 9.96 18.23
C LYS A 16 14.14 11.44 18.42
N ILE A 17 15.12 12.31 18.19
CA ILE A 17 15.06 13.74 18.54
C ILE A 17 15.51 14.66 17.41
N LEU A 18 15.99 14.11 16.30
CA LEU A 18 16.41 14.82 15.10
C LEU A 18 15.81 14.12 13.89
N ASP A 19 15.29 14.90 12.95
CA ASP A 19 15.07 14.42 11.59
C ASP A 19 16.42 14.22 10.90
N VAL A 20 16.93 13.00 10.99
CA VAL A 20 18.27 12.64 10.53
C VAL A 20 18.40 12.83 9.03
N ASP A 21 17.42 12.40 8.23
CA ASP A 21 17.54 12.48 6.78
C ASP A 21 17.61 13.94 6.31
N ARG A 22 16.76 14.81 6.86
CA ARG A 22 16.80 16.25 6.58
C ARG A 22 18.12 16.90 7.03
N ALA A 23 18.71 16.45 8.13
CA ALA A 23 20.03 16.89 8.54
C ALA A 23 21.13 16.43 7.57
N LEU A 24 21.07 15.19 7.08
CA LEU A 24 22.02 14.68 6.07
C LEU A 24 21.89 15.46 4.75
N TRP A 25 20.67 15.78 4.31
CA TRP A 25 20.41 16.64 3.15
C TRP A 25 21.04 18.03 3.32
N MET A 26 20.85 18.67 4.47
CA MET A 26 21.46 19.97 4.76
C MET A 26 22.99 19.90 4.69
N LEU A 27 23.59 18.90 5.34
CA LEU A 27 25.04 18.76 5.35
C LEU A 27 25.60 18.46 3.95
N ALA A 28 24.92 17.61 3.18
CA ALA A 28 25.30 17.29 1.80
C ALA A 28 25.21 18.53 0.92
N PHE A 29 24.14 19.32 1.06
CA PHE A 29 23.95 20.58 0.37
C PHE A 29 25.09 21.54 0.67
N ASN A 30 25.42 21.72 1.95
CA ASN A 30 26.48 22.63 2.35
C ASN A 30 27.85 22.23 1.77
N ASN A 31 28.11 20.93 1.63
CA ASN A 31 29.36 20.44 1.06
C ASN A 31 29.41 20.52 -0.48
N VAL A 32 28.34 20.10 -1.17
CA VAL A 32 28.27 20.13 -2.64
C VAL A 32 28.41 21.55 -3.15
N PHE A 33 27.65 22.48 -2.58
CA PHE A 33 27.62 23.89 -3.00
C PHE A 33 28.64 24.77 -2.28
N VAL A 34 29.57 24.18 -1.52
CA VAL A 34 30.62 24.90 -0.79
C VAL A 34 30.05 26.08 0.03
N ASN A 35 28.94 25.82 0.73
CA ASN A 35 28.32 26.76 1.65
C ASN A 35 29.00 26.65 3.01
N LEU A 36 30.12 27.36 3.18
CA LEU A 36 30.86 27.35 4.45
C LEU A 36 30.35 28.40 5.44
N ASP A 37 29.54 29.37 5.02
CA ASP A 37 28.85 30.24 5.97
C ASP A 37 27.59 29.54 6.51
N SER A 38 27.80 28.36 7.08
CA SER A 38 26.76 27.41 7.47
C SER A 38 27.20 26.63 8.72
N TYR A 39 26.46 25.58 9.09
CA TYR A 39 26.93 24.62 10.10
C TYR A 39 28.31 24.03 9.78
N THR A 40 28.64 23.87 8.49
CA THR A 40 29.88 23.21 8.03
C THR A 40 31.13 24.06 8.26
N GLY A 41 31.09 25.36 7.97
CA GLY A 41 32.26 26.22 8.13
C GLY A 41 32.39 26.82 9.53
N VAL A 42 33.32 27.77 9.69
CA VAL A 42 33.90 28.16 11.00
C VAL A 42 32.88 28.57 12.07
N TYR A 43 31.81 29.28 11.70
CA TYR A 43 30.86 29.86 12.66
C TYR A 43 29.70 28.94 13.05
N ALA A 44 29.51 27.82 12.33
CA ALA A 44 28.42 26.88 12.55
C ALA A 44 27.03 27.56 12.59
N GLN A 45 26.74 28.44 11.62
CA GLN A 45 25.59 29.36 11.64
C GLN A 45 24.65 29.19 10.43
N ASN A 46 23.71 30.13 10.23
CA ASN A 46 22.81 30.23 9.08
C ASN A 46 21.89 29.01 8.85
N TYR A 47 21.30 28.54 9.94
CA TYR A 47 20.17 27.62 9.91
C TYR A 47 19.27 27.89 11.11
N TYR A 48 17.98 27.60 10.94
CA TYR A 48 17.03 27.49 12.04
C TYR A 48 16.84 26.03 12.43
N LEU A 49 16.40 25.83 13.66
CA LEU A 49 15.89 24.55 14.14
C LEU A 49 14.41 24.71 14.41
N TYR A 50 13.60 23.92 13.70
CA TYR A 50 12.19 23.79 13.97
C TYR A 50 11.96 22.56 14.85
N TRP A 51 11.04 22.65 15.81
CA TRP A 51 10.64 21.53 16.65
C TRP A 51 9.28 21.04 16.16
N ASP A 52 9.21 19.83 15.61
CA ASP A 52 7.98 19.28 15.06
C ASP A 52 7.05 18.67 16.13
N LYS A 53 5.85 18.29 15.69
CA LYS A 53 4.85 17.62 16.53
C LYS A 53 5.28 16.22 17.01
N ASN A 54 6.37 15.67 16.48
CA ASN A 54 6.87 14.32 16.79
C ASN A 54 8.05 14.37 17.76
N ASP A 55 8.24 15.49 18.46
CA ASP A 55 9.34 15.75 19.37
C ASP A 55 10.74 15.72 18.71
N ARG A 56 10.83 15.95 17.39
CA ARG A 56 12.09 16.02 16.65
C ARG A 56 12.45 17.44 16.26
N TRP A 57 13.75 17.72 16.29
CA TRP A 57 14.32 18.92 15.68
C TRP A 57 14.56 18.68 14.20
N LEU A 58 14.30 19.67 13.36
CA LEU A 58 14.62 19.61 11.93
C LEU A 58 15.34 20.89 11.52
N PRO A 59 16.44 20.79 10.75
CA PRO A 59 17.12 21.96 10.25
C PRO A 59 16.34 22.61 9.10
N ILE A 60 16.40 23.94 9.08
CA ILE A 60 15.93 24.77 7.98
C ILE A 60 17.10 25.68 7.60
N ILE A 61 17.58 25.54 6.38
CA ILE A 61 18.68 26.36 5.86
C ILE A 61 18.20 27.81 5.72
N TRP A 62 19.09 28.74 6.04
CA TRP A 62 18.87 30.17 5.94
C TRP A 62 20.11 30.86 5.37
N ASP A 63 19.97 32.09 4.87
CA ASP A 63 21.06 32.97 4.44
C ASP A 63 22.12 32.31 3.54
N LEU A 64 21.73 32.06 2.29
CA LEU A 64 22.53 31.31 1.32
C LEU A 64 23.40 32.16 0.40
N ASN A 65 23.45 33.48 0.60
CA ASN A 65 24.17 34.42 -0.24
C ASN A 65 25.68 34.15 -0.30
N MET A 66 26.24 33.48 0.71
CA MET A 66 27.66 33.12 0.80
C MET A 66 27.98 31.69 0.33
N SER A 67 27.01 31.01 -0.30
CA SER A 67 27.22 29.71 -0.97
C SER A 67 28.11 29.86 -2.21
N PHE A 68 28.40 28.74 -2.89
CA PHE A 68 29.29 28.72 -4.05
C PHE A 68 30.66 29.32 -3.74
N ALA A 69 31.20 28.96 -2.57
CA ALA A 69 32.54 29.34 -2.12
C ALA A 69 32.79 30.85 -1.93
N ALA A 70 31.74 31.69 -1.91
CA ALA A 70 31.88 33.12 -1.62
C ALA A 70 32.35 33.40 -0.17
N PHE A 71 32.14 32.46 0.76
CA PHE A 71 32.79 32.44 2.07
C PHE A 71 33.77 31.26 2.18
N PRO A 72 35.10 31.50 2.22
CA PRO A 72 36.10 30.44 2.12
C PRO A 72 36.66 29.94 3.47
N ASN A 73 35.99 30.21 4.60
CA ASN A 73 36.53 29.84 5.92
C ASN A 73 35.87 28.57 6.50
N LEU A 74 36.62 27.47 6.48
CA LEU A 74 36.14 26.16 6.92
C LEU A 74 36.16 25.99 8.44
N ASP A 75 37.22 26.38 9.13
CA ASP A 75 37.44 26.00 10.54
C ASP A 75 38.14 27.07 11.39
N GLY A 76 38.34 28.27 10.86
CA GLY A 76 39.02 29.37 11.55
C GLY A 76 40.54 29.38 11.35
N SER A 77 41.08 28.46 10.54
CA SER A 77 42.43 28.56 10.00
C SER A 77 42.50 29.57 8.84
N ASP A 78 43.57 29.51 8.04
CA ASP A 78 43.73 30.37 6.87
C ASP A 78 42.57 30.16 5.89
N LEU A 79 42.16 31.23 5.21
CA LEU A 79 41.10 31.17 4.21
C LEU A 79 41.51 30.21 3.08
N LEU A 80 40.61 29.31 2.71
CA LEU A 80 40.85 28.39 1.60
C LEU A 80 40.91 29.16 0.29
N SER A 81 41.86 28.79 -0.57
CA SER A 81 41.93 29.29 -1.94
C SER A 81 40.83 28.66 -2.81
N ILE A 82 40.49 29.31 -3.93
CA ILE A 82 39.53 28.76 -4.91
C ILE A 82 39.92 27.32 -5.36
N PRO A 83 41.19 27.01 -5.67
CA PRO A 83 41.59 25.64 -5.97
C PRO A 83 41.29 24.64 -4.85
N GLU A 84 41.46 25.01 -3.57
CA GLU A 84 41.14 24.15 -2.43
C GLU A 84 39.64 23.95 -2.26
N LEU A 85 38.84 25.00 -2.49
CA LEU A 85 37.37 24.96 -2.40
C LEU A 85 36.76 24.05 -3.47
N LYS A 86 37.33 24.02 -4.68
CA LYS A 86 36.94 23.10 -5.76
C LYS A 86 37.12 21.62 -5.38
N VAL A 87 38.12 21.32 -4.56
CA VAL A 87 38.45 19.95 -4.12
C VAL A 87 38.16 19.72 -2.63
N LEU A 88 37.24 20.48 -2.04
CA LEU A 88 36.83 20.32 -0.64
C LEU A 88 36.40 18.88 -0.35
N ASP A 89 37.00 18.23 0.65
CA ASP A 89 36.70 16.83 0.98
C ASP A 89 35.18 16.61 1.19
N PRO A 90 34.56 15.57 0.58
CA PRO A 90 33.13 15.32 0.71
C PRO A 90 32.68 15.01 2.16
N VAL A 91 33.61 14.65 3.05
CA VAL A 91 33.35 14.44 4.48
C VAL A 91 34.13 15.43 5.35
N ALA A 92 34.45 16.62 4.82
CA ALA A 92 35.03 17.70 5.60
C ALA A 92 34.30 17.88 6.95
N GLN A 93 35.08 18.06 8.01
CA GLN A 93 34.63 18.11 9.41
C GLN A 93 34.17 16.79 10.05
N SER A 94 34.27 15.62 9.37
CA SER A 94 33.83 14.34 9.95
C SER A 94 34.62 13.88 11.18
N ASP A 95 35.83 14.38 11.38
CA ASP A 95 36.65 14.09 12.56
C ASP A 95 36.74 15.28 13.52
N ASN A 96 36.03 16.39 13.25
CA ASN A 96 36.11 17.60 14.06
C ASN A 96 35.19 17.52 15.29
N PHE A 97 35.79 17.59 16.48
CA PHE A 97 35.07 17.61 17.76
C PHE A 97 34.10 18.81 17.91
N PHE A 98 34.42 19.94 17.29
CA PHE A 98 33.58 21.15 17.29
C PHE A 98 32.46 21.12 16.23
N ARG A 99 32.34 20.03 15.45
CA ARG A 99 31.24 19.77 14.52
C ARG A 99 30.56 18.45 14.87
N PRO A 100 29.99 18.33 16.07
CA PRO A 100 29.52 17.04 16.59
C PRO A 100 28.37 16.46 15.77
N LEU A 101 27.56 17.29 15.07
CA LEU A 101 26.52 16.78 14.18
C LEU A 101 27.11 16.05 12.97
N ILE A 102 28.07 16.67 12.26
CA ILE A 102 28.74 16.07 11.10
C ILE A 102 29.49 14.82 11.56
N LYS A 103 30.33 14.96 12.59
CA LYS A 103 31.13 13.88 13.13
C LYS A 103 30.28 12.66 13.50
N ASN A 104 29.23 12.85 14.29
CA ASN A 104 28.49 11.71 14.85
C ASN A 104 27.50 11.12 13.84
N LEU A 105 26.94 11.91 12.92
CA LEU A 105 26.13 11.36 11.84
C LEU A 105 26.98 10.56 10.84
N LEU A 106 28.12 11.10 10.40
CA LEU A 106 28.98 10.41 9.43
C LEU A 106 29.81 9.26 10.01
N ALA A 107 29.91 9.16 11.34
CA ALA A 107 30.45 7.98 12.02
C ALA A 107 29.53 6.75 11.89
N ASN A 108 28.22 6.94 11.66
CA ASN A 108 27.30 5.85 11.36
C ASN A 108 27.41 5.46 9.87
N PRO A 109 27.79 4.20 9.55
CA PRO A 109 28.03 3.79 8.16
C PRO A 109 26.80 3.94 7.24
N THR A 110 25.60 3.65 7.74
CA THR A 110 24.35 3.79 6.98
C THR A 110 24.05 5.26 6.72
N TYR A 111 24.14 6.13 7.74
CA TYR A 111 23.92 7.58 7.55
C TYR A 111 24.97 8.20 6.63
N LYS A 112 26.23 7.74 6.68
CA LYS A 112 27.25 8.16 5.72
C LYS A 112 26.88 7.76 4.28
N ARG A 113 26.36 6.55 4.05
CA ARG A 113 25.87 6.12 2.73
C ARG A 113 24.66 6.93 2.26
N MET A 114 23.72 7.26 3.15
CA MET A 114 22.58 8.13 2.87
C MET A 114 23.05 9.56 2.49
N TYR A 115 23.97 10.15 3.26
CA TYR A 115 24.59 11.45 2.95
C TYR A 115 25.25 11.47 1.56
N LEU A 116 26.04 10.44 1.23
CA LEU A 116 26.68 10.32 -0.08
C LEU A 116 25.66 10.06 -1.20
N ALA A 117 24.51 9.44 -0.91
CA ALA A 117 23.41 9.32 -1.85
C ALA A 117 22.79 10.70 -2.16
N HIS A 118 22.55 11.53 -1.15
CA HIS A 118 22.04 12.89 -1.32
C HIS A 118 23.00 13.76 -2.13
N MET A 119 24.31 13.65 -1.90
CA MET A 119 25.32 14.31 -2.73
C MET A 119 25.23 13.86 -4.20
N ARG A 120 25.12 12.55 -4.47
CA ARG A 120 24.94 12.03 -5.84
C ARG A 120 23.68 12.60 -6.49
N THR A 121 22.56 12.65 -5.78
CA THR A 121 21.31 13.22 -6.28
C THR A 121 21.51 14.68 -6.70
N MET A 122 22.08 15.52 -5.84
CA MET A 122 22.36 16.93 -6.17
C MET A 122 23.27 17.07 -7.39
N LEU A 123 24.34 16.28 -7.46
CA LEU A 123 25.30 16.32 -8.57
C LEU A 123 24.63 15.94 -9.89
N GLN A 124 23.85 14.85 -9.91
CA GLN A 124 23.21 14.36 -11.14
C GLN A 124 22.08 15.26 -11.61
N GLU A 125 21.28 15.80 -10.70
CA GLU A 125 20.10 16.57 -11.10
C GLU A 125 20.38 18.04 -11.35
N ASN A 126 21.35 18.63 -10.63
CA ASN A 126 21.60 20.06 -10.71
C ASN A 126 22.87 20.40 -11.48
N ILE A 127 23.97 19.67 -11.26
CA ILE A 127 25.28 20.06 -11.80
C ILE A 127 25.56 19.41 -13.14
N ALA A 128 25.34 18.10 -13.27
CA ALA A 128 25.52 17.37 -14.53
C ALA A 128 24.61 17.86 -15.67
N THR A 129 23.50 18.50 -15.32
CA THR A 129 22.47 19.02 -16.23
C THR A 129 22.58 20.53 -16.47
N ASP A 130 23.52 21.22 -15.80
CA ASP A 130 23.62 22.69 -15.77
C ASP A 130 22.38 23.42 -15.22
N ALA A 131 21.45 22.74 -14.55
CA ALA A 131 20.21 23.36 -14.07
C ALA A 131 20.45 24.54 -13.12
N TYR A 132 21.51 24.49 -12.29
CA TYR A 132 21.90 25.62 -11.42
C TYR A 132 22.35 26.85 -12.22
N ARG A 133 23.12 26.64 -13.30
CA ARG A 133 23.66 27.68 -14.18
C ARG A 133 22.54 28.32 -15.01
N ASP A 134 21.67 27.49 -15.58
CA ASP A 134 20.48 27.95 -16.29
C ASP A 134 19.57 28.78 -15.40
N ARG A 135 19.38 28.34 -14.15
CA ARG A 135 18.61 29.11 -13.17
C ARG A 135 19.28 30.44 -12.84
N ALA A 136 20.60 30.48 -12.70
CA ALA A 136 21.35 31.72 -12.47
C ALA A 136 21.15 32.72 -13.63
N ILE A 137 21.29 32.28 -14.88
CA ILE A 137 21.08 33.12 -16.06
C ILE A 137 19.64 33.65 -16.14
N GLN A 138 18.64 32.81 -15.83
CA GLN A 138 17.24 33.25 -15.76
C GLN A 138 17.04 34.34 -14.69
N LEU A 139 17.63 34.16 -13.50
CA LEU A 139 17.54 35.13 -12.43
C LEU A 139 18.27 36.43 -12.77
N GLN A 140 19.44 36.35 -13.41
CA GLN A 140 20.14 37.52 -13.92
C GLN A 140 19.29 38.29 -14.92
N GLY A 141 18.74 37.61 -15.92
CA GLY A 141 17.87 38.23 -16.93
C GLY A 141 16.62 38.88 -16.33
N LEU A 142 16.10 38.35 -15.21
CA LEU A 142 14.95 38.92 -14.51
C LEU A 142 15.25 40.29 -13.87
N ILE A 143 16.48 40.50 -13.38
CA ILE A 143 16.87 41.73 -12.65
C ILE A 143 17.89 42.60 -13.40
N ASP A 144 18.26 42.23 -14.62
CA ASP A 144 19.37 42.82 -15.40
C ASP A 144 19.27 44.34 -15.52
N ALA A 145 18.12 44.83 -15.99
CA ALA A 145 17.88 46.26 -16.19
C ALA A 145 17.90 47.06 -14.86
N ASP A 146 17.45 46.43 -13.77
CA ASP A 146 17.49 47.03 -12.44
C ASP A 146 18.94 47.15 -11.94
N VAL A 147 19.76 46.10 -12.09
CA VAL A 147 21.18 46.11 -11.70
C VAL A 147 21.99 47.15 -12.48
N LEU A 148 21.70 47.33 -13.79
CA LEU A 148 22.36 48.35 -14.60
C LEU A 148 22.17 49.76 -14.01
N THR A 149 20.95 50.06 -13.57
CA THR A 149 20.56 51.40 -13.10
C THR A 149 20.76 51.62 -11.59
N ASP A 150 20.92 50.54 -10.82
CA ASP A 150 21.13 50.63 -9.37
C ASP A 150 22.45 51.34 -9.01
N GLN A 151 22.37 52.38 -8.19
CA GLN A 151 23.53 53.14 -7.71
C GLN A 151 24.14 52.58 -6.41
N ASN A 152 23.50 51.60 -5.77
CA ASN A 152 23.90 51.00 -4.49
C ASN A 152 24.38 49.54 -4.63
N LYS A 153 24.76 49.11 -5.84
CA LYS A 153 25.27 47.75 -6.09
C LYS A 153 26.66 47.52 -5.50
N PHE A 154 26.89 46.30 -4.99
CA PHE A 154 28.18 45.89 -4.42
C PHE A 154 29.24 45.53 -5.47
N TYR A 155 28.80 45.10 -6.66
CA TYR A 155 29.65 44.66 -7.76
C TYR A 155 29.35 45.49 -9.01
N THR A 156 30.28 45.53 -9.97
CA THR A 156 30.03 46.24 -11.23
C THR A 156 28.98 45.50 -12.07
N TYR A 157 28.40 46.20 -13.05
CA TYR A 157 27.48 45.56 -13.99
C TYR A 157 28.16 44.46 -14.81
N ASP A 158 29.44 44.64 -15.15
CA ASP A 158 30.23 43.62 -15.86
C ASP A 158 30.51 42.41 -14.95
N ASP A 159 30.87 42.63 -13.68
CA ASP A 159 31.06 41.54 -12.70
C ASP A 159 29.78 40.71 -12.51
N PHE A 160 28.63 41.38 -12.45
CA PHE A 160 27.32 40.73 -12.37
C PHE A 160 27.13 39.72 -13.50
N HIS A 161 27.38 40.10 -14.75
CA HIS A 161 27.29 39.18 -15.90
C HIS A 161 28.40 38.13 -15.91
N ASN A 162 29.64 38.53 -15.64
CA ASN A 162 30.80 37.66 -15.79
C ASN A 162 30.86 36.55 -14.72
N ASN A 163 30.34 36.77 -13.51
CA ASN A 163 30.47 35.82 -12.40
C ASN A 163 29.66 34.52 -12.57
N VAL A 164 28.85 34.38 -13.60
CA VAL A 164 28.33 33.06 -13.97
C VAL A 164 29.48 32.11 -14.31
N ASP A 165 30.50 32.60 -15.00
CA ASP A 165 31.57 31.76 -15.57
C ASP A 165 32.98 32.16 -15.14
N GLN A 166 33.18 33.39 -14.67
CA GLN A 166 34.50 33.95 -14.36
C GLN A 166 34.66 34.26 -12.87
N ILE A 167 35.91 34.14 -12.41
CA ILE A 167 36.31 34.64 -11.11
C ILE A 167 36.24 36.17 -11.16
N ILE A 168 35.59 36.77 -10.17
CA ILE A 168 35.53 38.22 -10.00
C ILE A 168 36.23 38.64 -8.71
N PHE A 169 36.77 39.85 -8.70
CA PHE A 169 37.40 40.41 -7.51
C PHE A 169 36.35 41.08 -6.62
N SER A 170 36.25 40.67 -5.35
CA SER A 170 35.40 41.35 -4.37
C SER A 170 36.19 42.36 -3.53
N PHE A 171 35.78 43.63 -3.58
CA PHE A 171 36.34 44.68 -2.73
C PHE A 171 35.81 44.64 -1.27
N PHE A 172 34.75 43.86 -1.01
CA PHE A 172 33.99 43.95 0.25
C PHE A 172 34.10 42.72 1.17
N ALA A 173 34.55 41.54 0.70
CA ALA A 173 34.81 40.42 1.62
C ALA A 173 35.70 39.30 1.04
N PHE A 174 36.54 38.72 1.90
CA PHE A 174 37.31 37.46 1.82
C PHE A 174 38.18 37.16 0.58
N GLY A 175 38.17 37.99 -0.46
CA GLY A 175 39.04 37.87 -1.63
C GLY A 175 38.28 37.64 -2.94
N ASP A 176 38.89 36.89 -3.85
CA ASP A 176 38.30 36.53 -5.15
C ASP A 176 37.10 35.59 -4.96
N VAL A 177 36.03 35.83 -5.72
CA VAL A 177 34.81 35.00 -5.73
C VAL A 177 34.80 34.18 -7.02
N PRO A 178 34.70 32.84 -6.95
CA PRO A 178 34.71 32.03 -8.16
C PRO A 178 33.46 32.23 -9.00
N GLY A 179 33.58 31.99 -10.30
CA GLY A 179 32.41 31.88 -11.17
C GLY A 179 31.59 30.63 -10.82
N LEU A 180 30.27 30.69 -10.98
CA LEU A 180 29.39 29.55 -10.66
C LEU A 180 29.81 28.28 -11.42
N SER A 181 29.94 28.34 -12.74
CA SER A 181 30.38 27.20 -13.56
C SER A 181 31.84 26.85 -13.30
N ASN A 182 32.70 27.86 -13.17
CA ASN A 182 34.11 27.66 -12.85
C ASN A 182 34.32 26.83 -11.57
N LEU A 183 33.53 27.07 -10.53
CA LEU A 183 33.55 26.28 -9.30
C LEU A 183 32.93 24.91 -9.51
N MET A 184 31.70 24.87 -10.03
CA MET A 184 30.87 23.68 -9.99
C MET A 184 31.31 22.61 -11.01
N ASP A 185 31.93 22.98 -12.12
CA ASP A 185 32.50 22.02 -13.09
C ASP A 185 33.65 21.23 -12.44
N ASP A 186 34.60 21.92 -11.81
CA ASP A 186 35.73 21.28 -11.12
C ASP A 186 35.25 20.52 -9.87
N ARG A 187 34.25 21.06 -9.15
CA ARG A 187 33.62 20.39 -8.01
C ARG A 187 32.95 19.08 -8.44
N TYR A 188 32.21 19.09 -9.54
CA TYR A 188 31.56 17.90 -10.11
C TYR A 188 32.59 16.86 -10.52
N ASN A 189 33.63 17.26 -11.26
CA ASN A 189 34.71 16.38 -11.67
C ASN A 189 35.43 15.74 -10.47
N TYR A 190 35.74 16.53 -9.44
CA TYR A 190 36.33 16.04 -8.20
C TYR A 190 35.41 15.05 -7.48
N LEU A 191 34.15 15.43 -7.22
CA LEU A 191 33.23 14.61 -6.44
C LEU A 191 32.85 13.32 -7.15
N THR A 192 32.59 13.33 -8.47
CA THR A 192 32.21 12.13 -9.23
C THR A 192 33.36 11.13 -9.40
N THR A 193 34.60 11.58 -9.27
CA THR A 193 35.79 10.72 -9.30
C THR A 193 36.33 10.38 -7.91
N HIS A 194 35.75 10.94 -6.85
CA HIS A 194 36.20 10.73 -5.48
C HIS A 194 35.92 9.28 -5.00
N PRO A 195 36.87 8.59 -4.34
CA PRO A 195 36.71 7.20 -3.91
C PRO A 195 35.50 6.90 -3.01
N LEU A 196 34.93 7.92 -2.35
CA LEU A 196 33.71 7.78 -1.54
C LEU A 196 32.42 7.84 -2.37
N LEU A 197 32.46 8.36 -3.59
CA LEU A 197 31.29 8.58 -4.45
C LEU A 197 31.32 7.71 -5.72
N THR A 198 32.47 7.11 -6.06
CA THR A 198 32.62 6.15 -7.16
C THR A 198 32.05 4.74 -6.92
N PRO A 199 31.81 4.24 -5.68
CA PRO A 199 31.17 2.94 -5.51
C PRO A 199 29.78 2.91 -6.16
N THR A 200 29.52 1.88 -6.97
CA THR A 200 28.23 1.71 -7.65
C THR A 200 27.11 1.55 -6.62
N PRO A 201 26.10 2.44 -6.60
CA PRO A 201 24.96 2.29 -5.71
C PRO A 201 24.09 1.09 -6.11
N PRO A 202 23.24 0.60 -5.19
CA PRO A 202 22.15 -0.28 -5.58
C PRO A 202 21.23 0.37 -6.62
N SER A 203 20.63 -0.42 -7.49
CA SER A 203 19.53 0.03 -8.35
C SER A 203 18.20 -0.38 -7.74
N ILE A 204 17.22 0.53 -7.77
CA ILE A 204 15.85 0.29 -7.30
C ILE A 204 14.92 0.62 -8.46
N SER A 205 14.06 -0.31 -8.86
CA SER A 205 13.08 -0.12 -9.93
C SER A 205 11.81 -0.90 -9.64
N ASN A 206 10.78 -0.68 -10.47
CA ASN A 206 9.48 -1.37 -10.37
C ASN A 206 8.86 -1.32 -8.96
N VAL A 207 9.05 -0.20 -8.25
CA VAL A 207 8.45 0.00 -6.93
C VAL A 207 6.94 0.05 -7.08
N SER A 208 6.24 -0.86 -6.42
CA SER A 208 4.78 -0.99 -6.48
C SER A 208 4.21 -1.37 -5.13
N ALA A 209 2.92 -1.10 -4.93
CA ALA A 209 2.21 -1.52 -3.74
C ALA A 209 0.87 -2.15 -4.10
N THR A 210 0.52 -3.23 -3.41
CA THR A 210 -0.78 -3.89 -3.49
C THR A 210 -1.41 -3.95 -2.10
N THR A 211 -2.71 -4.22 -2.02
CA THR A 211 -3.45 -4.23 -0.76
C THR A 211 -4.24 -5.52 -0.65
N THR A 212 -3.75 -6.45 0.18
CA THR A 212 -4.36 -7.75 0.44
C THR A 212 -4.14 -8.09 1.92
N GLY A 213 -5.08 -7.70 2.79
CA GLY A 213 -4.99 -7.79 4.26
C GLY A 213 -3.99 -6.81 4.89
N ALA A 214 -2.89 -6.52 4.20
CA ALA A 214 -1.89 -5.51 4.51
C ALA A 214 -1.53 -4.75 3.21
N VAL A 215 -0.81 -3.64 3.35
CA VAL A 215 -0.15 -3.00 2.20
C VAL A 215 1.17 -3.71 1.96
N TRP A 216 1.27 -4.42 0.84
CA TRP A 216 2.50 -5.09 0.40
C TRP A 216 3.24 -4.18 -0.56
N VAL A 217 4.49 -3.89 -0.27
CA VAL A 217 5.37 -3.10 -1.13
C VAL A 217 6.44 -4.01 -1.70
N ASN A 218 6.57 -3.99 -3.02
CA ASN A 218 7.58 -4.73 -3.76
C ASN A 218 8.47 -3.77 -4.55
N ALA A 219 9.75 -4.11 -4.66
CA ALA A 219 10.69 -3.39 -5.50
C ALA A 219 11.72 -4.36 -6.10
N GLN A 220 12.06 -4.18 -7.37
CA GLN A 220 13.22 -4.84 -7.95
C GLN A 220 14.48 -4.11 -7.47
N VAL A 221 15.36 -4.81 -6.78
CA VAL A 221 16.60 -4.25 -6.25
C VAL A 221 17.80 -5.10 -6.69
N GLN A 222 18.85 -4.46 -7.17
CA GLN A 222 20.12 -5.12 -7.51
C GLN A 222 21.28 -4.47 -6.76
N ASN A 223 22.36 -5.23 -6.55
CA ASN A 223 23.58 -4.77 -5.88
C ASN A 223 23.31 -4.18 -4.48
N ALA A 224 22.41 -4.81 -3.72
CA ALA A 224 22.10 -4.45 -2.33
C ALA A 224 22.47 -5.59 -1.38
N SER A 225 22.95 -5.24 -0.19
CA SER A 225 23.08 -6.14 0.96
C SER A 225 21.97 -5.96 1.98
N ALA A 226 21.27 -4.82 1.93
CA ALA A 226 20.11 -4.54 2.78
C ALA A 226 19.13 -3.64 2.02
N VAL A 227 17.84 -3.89 2.22
CA VAL A 227 16.74 -3.08 1.67
C VAL A 227 15.79 -2.75 2.81
N THR A 228 15.38 -1.48 2.90
CA THR A 228 14.54 -0.92 3.96
C THR A 228 13.34 -0.23 3.33
N LEU A 229 12.15 -0.56 3.83
CA LEU A 229 10.91 0.16 3.56
C LEU A 229 10.70 1.21 4.64
N GLY A 230 10.63 2.48 4.25
CA GLY A 230 10.11 3.56 5.09
C GLY A 230 8.63 3.77 4.80
N TRP A 231 7.75 3.78 5.80
CA TRP A 231 6.31 4.05 5.62
C TRP A 231 5.70 4.91 6.73
N ARG A 232 4.62 5.64 6.41
CA ARG A 232 3.76 6.41 7.34
C ARG A 232 2.36 6.61 6.73
N TYR A 233 1.44 7.22 7.48
CA TYR A 233 0.11 7.58 6.96
C TYR A 233 -0.04 9.09 6.75
N ASP A 234 0.40 9.91 7.70
CA ASP A 234 0.32 11.37 7.63
C ASP A 234 1.66 11.98 7.19
N SER A 235 1.65 13.00 6.32
CA SER A 235 2.87 13.68 5.87
C SER A 235 3.64 14.40 6.98
N SER A 236 2.98 14.63 8.12
CA SER A 236 3.59 15.21 9.31
C SER A 236 4.11 14.17 10.30
N ASP A 237 3.89 12.87 10.10
CA ASP A 237 4.39 11.80 10.96
C ASP A 237 5.82 11.34 10.58
N VAL A 238 6.49 10.66 11.51
CA VAL A 238 7.80 10.03 11.29
C VAL A 238 7.63 8.73 10.49
N PHE A 239 8.46 8.55 9.46
CA PHE A 239 8.54 7.28 8.75
C PHE A 239 9.02 6.16 9.69
N LYS A 240 8.21 5.09 9.78
CA LYS A 240 8.61 3.82 10.39
C LYS A 240 9.45 3.05 9.36
N LYS A 241 10.54 2.45 9.81
CA LYS A 241 11.51 1.76 8.94
C LYS A 241 11.52 0.27 9.27
N ILE A 242 11.31 -0.57 8.26
CA ILE A 242 11.34 -2.04 8.37
C ILE A 242 12.17 -2.63 7.24
N SER A 243 12.75 -3.81 7.46
CA SER A 243 13.51 -4.52 6.42
C SER A 243 12.58 -5.05 5.32
N MET A 244 13.08 -5.10 4.08
CA MET A 244 12.48 -5.85 2.98
C MET A 244 13.33 -7.10 2.69
N PHE A 245 12.70 -8.15 2.19
CA PHE A 245 13.31 -9.47 2.00
C PHE A 245 13.11 -9.98 0.57
N ASP A 246 14.08 -10.73 0.06
CA ASP A 246 14.06 -11.49 -1.19
C ASP A 246 14.23 -12.98 -0.82
N ASP A 247 13.21 -13.53 -0.17
CA ASP A 247 13.21 -14.83 0.50
C ASP A 247 12.15 -15.80 -0.03
N GLY A 248 11.41 -15.42 -1.09
CA GLY A 248 10.29 -16.20 -1.61
C GLY A 248 9.08 -16.21 -0.67
N GLN A 249 9.12 -15.35 0.35
CA GLN A 249 8.03 -15.05 1.28
C GLN A 249 7.73 -13.55 1.15
N HIS A 250 6.92 -12.95 2.02
CA HIS A 250 6.64 -11.51 1.95
C HIS A 250 6.06 -10.98 0.61
N GLN A 251 5.42 -11.86 -0.17
CA GLN A 251 4.87 -11.57 -1.51
C GLN A 251 5.91 -11.03 -2.51
N ASP A 252 7.16 -11.47 -2.41
CA ASP A 252 8.25 -11.00 -3.25
C ASP A 252 8.44 -11.79 -4.55
N GLY A 253 8.04 -13.06 -4.60
CA GLY A 253 8.25 -13.90 -5.78
C GLY A 253 9.02 -15.16 -5.43
N ALA A 254 10.07 -15.47 -6.19
CA ALA A 254 10.95 -16.59 -5.89
C ALA A 254 12.17 -16.09 -5.11
N ALA A 255 12.64 -16.85 -4.13
CA ALA A 255 13.80 -16.47 -3.34
C ALA A 255 15.05 -16.23 -4.21
N GLY A 256 15.69 -15.07 -4.05
CA GLY A 256 16.90 -14.66 -4.75
C GLY A 256 16.68 -14.19 -6.19
N ASP A 257 15.46 -13.78 -6.55
CA ASP A 257 15.15 -13.24 -7.89
C ASP A 257 15.37 -11.71 -7.99
N GLY A 258 15.78 -11.08 -6.89
CA GLY A 258 16.06 -9.66 -6.77
C GLY A 258 14.81 -8.81 -6.56
N VAL A 259 13.63 -9.40 -6.39
CA VAL A 259 12.43 -8.69 -5.95
C VAL A 259 12.40 -8.75 -4.42
N TYR A 260 12.29 -7.58 -3.80
CA TYR A 260 12.20 -7.47 -2.35
C TYR A 260 10.77 -7.11 -1.95
N GLY A 261 10.25 -7.76 -0.91
CA GLY A 261 8.92 -7.55 -0.35
C GLY A 261 8.95 -7.18 1.13
N ALA A 262 8.03 -6.30 1.53
CA ALA A 262 7.65 -6.09 2.93
C ALA A 262 6.21 -5.56 3.00
N SER A 263 5.58 -5.67 4.17
CA SER A 263 4.26 -5.08 4.39
C SER A 263 4.16 -4.18 5.61
N PHE A 264 3.20 -3.28 5.54
CA PHE A 264 2.72 -2.52 6.68
C PHE A 264 1.19 -2.60 6.75
N PRO A 265 0.57 -2.32 7.92
CA PRO A 265 -0.88 -2.41 8.06
C PRO A 265 -1.63 -1.54 7.05
N VAL A 266 -2.91 -1.84 6.82
CA VAL A 266 -3.79 -0.92 6.11
C VAL A 266 -4.22 0.18 7.09
N GLY A 267 -4.06 1.44 6.70
CA GLY A 267 -4.54 2.60 7.48
C GLY A 267 -5.86 3.14 6.94
N ASP A 268 -6.40 4.16 7.60
CA ASP A 268 -7.64 4.84 7.17
C ASP A 268 -7.40 5.85 6.03
N ILE A 269 -6.13 6.21 5.78
CA ILE A 269 -5.70 7.13 4.74
C ILE A 269 -4.61 6.47 3.88
N LYS A 270 -4.36 7.03 2.69
CA LYS A 270 -3.29 6.55 1.81
C LYS A 270 -1.96 6.53 2.56
N GLY A 271 -1.34 5.35 2.62
CA GLY A 271 0.02 5.23 3.14
C GLY A 271 1.00 5.96 2.23
N GLN A 272 2.04 6.54 2.82
CA GLN A 272 3.17 7.13 2.13
C GLN A 272 4.38 6.24 2.39
N TYR A 273 5.15 5.93 1.36
CA TYR A 273 6.30 5.05 1.51
C TYR A 273 7.44 5.37 0.55
N TYR A 274 8.65 4.91 0.90
CA TYR A 274 9.84 4.98 0.08
C TYR A 274 10.72 3.75 0.34
N VAL A 275 11.62 3.43 -0.58
CA VAL A 275 12.59 2.34 -0.43
C VAL A 275 13.98 2.93 -0.30
N TYR A 276 14.77 2.42 0.65
CA TYR A 276 16.20 2.66 0.74
C TYR A 276 16.94 1.33 0.61
N ALA A 277 17.88 1.25 -0.31
CA ALA A 277 18.75 0.10 -0.47
C ALA A 277 20.21 0.51 -0.25
N GLU A 278 21.01 -0.39 0.33
CA GLU A 278 22.45 -0.15 0.48
C GLU A 278 23.29 -1.40 0.27
N ASN A 279 24.55 -1.17 -0.11
CA ASN A 279 25.62 -2.14 -0.13
C ASN A 279 26.80 -1.66 0.73
N ALA A 280 27.94 -2.36 0.65
CA ALA A 280 29.12 -2.02 1.43
C ALA A 280 29.63 -0.58 1.21
N GLY A 281 29.49 -0.04 -0.01
CA GLY A 281 30.08 1.24 -0.41
C GLY A 281 29.08 2.38 -0.61
N ALA A 282 27.81 2.10 -0.92
CA ALA A 282 26.85 3.12 -1.34
C ALA A 282 25.40 2.79 -0.97
N GLY A 283 24.59 3.84 -0.82
CA GLY A 283 23.14 3.76 -0.63
C GLY A 283 22.35 4.38 -1.79
N MET A 284 21.09 4.02 -1.93
CA MET A 284 20.15 4.56 -2.92
C MET A 284 18.77 4.70 -2.28
N PHE A 285 18.10 5.82 -2.53
CA PHE A 285 16.70 6.01 -2.19
C PHE A 285 15.84 5.93 -3.45
N SER A 286 14.60 5.51 -3.27
CA SER A 286 13.56 5.57 -4.29
C SER A 286 12.26 6.02 -3.62
N PRO A 287 11.73 7.22 -3.94
CA PRO A 287 12.36 8.24 -4.79
C PRO A 287 13.64 8.82 -4.18
N GLU A 288 14.48 9.44 -4.99
CA GLU A 288 15.81 9.96 -4.62
C GLU A 288 15.74 11.07 -3.55
N ARG A 289 14.62 11.79 -3.48
CA ARG A 289 14.28 12.79 -2.45
C ARG A 289 13.37 12.23 -1.35
N ALA A 290 13.53 10.95 -1.01
CA ALA A 290 12.78 10.27 0.05
C ALA A 290 12.65 11.09 1.35
N GLU A 291 11.59 10.82 2.11
CA GLU A 291 11.12 11.61 3.27
C GLU A 291 10.53 12.99 2.93
N HIS A 292 10.83 13.56 1.75
CA HIS A 292 10.15 14.74 1.18
C HIS A 292 9.24 14.37 0.00
N GLU A 293 9.75 13.54 -0.91
CA GLU A 293 8.99 12.84 -1.95
C GLU A 293 8.78 11.39 -1.51
N PHE A 294 7.65 10.82 -1.92
CA PHE A 294 7.26 9.47 -1.51
C PHE A 294 6.24 8.89 -2.48
N TYR A 295 6.23 7.57 -2.58
CA TYR A 295 5.12 6.85 -3.18
C TYR A 295 3.90 6.92 -2.28
N GLN A 296 2.73 6.77 -2.88
CA GLN A 296 1.47 6.63 -2.14
C GLN A 296 0.88 5.27 -2.44
N THR A 297 0.26 4.67 -1.43
CA THR A 297 -0.53 3.45 -1.66
C THR A 297 -1.65 3.72 -2.66
N PRO A 298 -2.13 2.69 -3.36
CA PRO A 298 -3.36 2.79 -4.14
C PRO A 298 -4.49 3.43 -3.32
N THR A 299 -5.46 4.07 -3.99
CA THR A 299 -6.68 4.54 -3.33
C THR A 299 -7.31 3.40 -2.55
N LEU A 300 -7.38 3.54 -1.23
CA LEU A 300 -8.10 2.61 -0.38
C LEU A 300 -9.60 2.67 -0.72
N PRO A 301 -10.33 1.56 -0.61
CA PRO A 301 -11.78 1.58 -0.66
C PRO A 301 -12.33 2.61 0.35
N PRO A 302 -13.30 3.46 -0.03
CA PRO A 302 -13.89 4.41 0.90
C PRO A 302 -14.54 3.70 2.09
N LEU A 303 -14.61 4.39 3.23
CA LEU A 303 -15.47 3.96 4.34
C LEU A 303 -16.95 4.01 3.89
N PRO A 304 -17.81 3.12 4.38
CA PRO A 304 -19.22 3.11 4.03
C PRO A 304 -19.94 4.37 4.52
N ASN A 305 -20.77 4.95 3.66
CA ASN A 305 -21.81 5.89 4.09
C ASN A 305 -23.02 5.10 4.62
N ILE A 306 -23.96 5.82 5.26
CA ILE A 306 -25.25 5.24 5.67
C ILE A 306 -25.94 4.63 4.44
N GLY A 307 -26.28 3.33 4.53
CA GLY A 307 -26.91 2.56 3.46
C GLY A 307 -25.95 1.88 2.48
N ASP A 308 -24.64 2.15 2.53
CA ASP A 308 -23.64 1.42 1.73
C ASP A 308 -23.37 0.03 2.32
N LEU A 309 -23.12 -0.05 3.62
CA LEU A 309 -22.97 -1.29 4.37
C LEU A 309 -24.23 -1.55 5.18
N VAL A 310 -24.85 -2.71 4.99
CA VAL A 310 -26.09 -3.08 5.69
C VAL A 310 -25.99 -4.46 6.31
N ILE A 311 -26.71 -4.65 7.41
CA ILE A 311 -27.02 -5.99 7.92
C ILE A 311 -28.01 -6.61 6.92
N ASN A 312 -27.66 -7.73 6.29
CA ASN A 312 -28.43 -8.29 5.18
C ASN A 312 -29.26 -9.50 5.60
N GLU A 313 -28.66 -10.44 6.32
CA GLU A 313 -29.28 -11.70 6.75
C GLU A 313 -28.60 -12.18 8.04
N PHE A 314 -29.32 -12.84 8.94
CA PHE A 314 -28.70 -13.53 10.06
C PHE A 314 -29.49 -14.78 10.47
N LEU A 315 -28.81 -15.68 11.17
CA LEU A 315 -29.36 -16.88 11.79
C LEU A 315 -28.94 -16.92 13.27
N ALA A 316 -29.90 -16.94 14.19
CA ALA A 316 -29.66 -16.91 15.64
C ALA A 316 -30.01 -18.24 16.35
N ASP A 317 -30.36 -19.28 15.58
CA ASP A 317 -30.67 -20.62 16.09
C ASP A 317 -30.36 -21.64 14.98
N ASN A 318 -29.08 -22.00 14.87
CA ASN A 318 -28.54 -22.89 13.84
C ASN A 318 -28.34 -24.30 14.39
N VAL A 319 -29.08 -25.28 13.85
CA VAL A 319 -29.02 -26.68 14.33
C VAL A 319 -28.63 -27.64 13.19
N ALA A 320 -29.01 -27.33 11.96
CA ALA A 320 -28.80 -28.19 10.80
C ALA A 320 -28.38 -27.43 9.53
N GLY A 321 -27.74 -26.26 9.68
CA GLY A 321 -27.32 -25.42 8.57
C GLY A 321 -25.84 -25.33 8.29
N GLU A 322 -25.42 -24.11 8.10
CA GLU A 322 -24.08 -23.74 7.69
C GLU A 322 -23.20 -23.92 8.91
N LYS A 323 -22.00 -24.41 8.65
CA LYS A 323 -21.01 -24.64 9.69
C LYS A 323 -19.88 -23.67 9.52
N ASP A 324 -19.33 -23.27 10.65
CA ASP A 324 -18.06 -22.58 10.68
C ASP A 324 -16.90 -23.50 10.27
N GLU A 325 -15.71 -22.92 10.26
CA GLU A 325 -14.45 -23.58 9.94
C GLU A 325 -14.08 -24.69 10.95
N ALA A 326 -14.64 -24.67 12.16
CA ALA A 326 -14.50 -25.72 13.17
C ALA A 326 -15.57 -26.84 13.04
N GLY A 327 -16.52 -26.70 12.11
CA GLY A 327 -17.58 -27.68 11.85
C GLY A 327 -18.78 -27.58 12.81
N GLN A 328 -18.91 -26.46 13.50
CA GLN A 328 -19.95 -26.15 14.49
C GLN A 328 -21.11 -25.39 13.84
N TYR A 329 -22.31 -25.56 14.38
CA TYR A 329 -23.51 -24.83 13.94
C TYR A 329 -23.68 -23.60 14.84
N ASP A 330 -22.92 -22.55 14.56
CA ASP A 330 -23.00 -21.30 15.31
C ASP A 330 -23.87 -20.27 14.60
N ASP A 331 -24.25 -19.23 15.35
CA ASP A 331 -24.98 -18.09 14.82
C ASP A 331 -24.10 -17.34 13.83
N TRP A 332 -24.72 -16.76 12.81
CA TRP A 332 -23.99 -15.98 11.82
C TRP A 332 -24.80 -14.79 11.34
N LEU A 333 -24.06 -13.79 10.89
CA LEU A 333 -24.58 -12.56 10.30
C LEU A 333 -23.87 -12.28 8.99
N GLU A 334 -24.67 -11.97 7.97
CA GLU A 334 -24.22 -11.54 6.67
C GLU A 334 -24.35 -10.03 6.52
N LEU A 335 -23.25 -9.42 6.08
CA LEU A 335 -23.20 -8.05 5.63
C LEU A 335 -23.23 -7.97 4.12
N TYR A 336 -23.88 -6.93 3.60
CA TYR A 336 -23.94 -6.65 2.18
C TYR A 336 -23.41 -5.25 1.86
N ASN A 337 -22.56 -5.16 0.84
CA ASN A 337 -22.15 -3.89 0.26
C ASN A 337 -23.14 -3.48 -0.84
N ASN A 338 -24.04 -2.57 -0.50
CA ASN A 338 -25.05 -2.03 -1.42
C ASN A 338 -24.51 -0.95 -2.37
N SER A 339 -23.25 -0.54 -2.24
CA SER A 339 -22.64 0.42 -3.17
C SER A 339 -22.16 -0.24 -4.48
N ASN A 340 -21.71 0.58 -5.44
CA ASN A 340 -21.14 0.13 -6.72
C ASN A 340 -19.59 0.13 -6.71
N ALA A 341 -18.97 0.27 -5.54
CA ALA A 341 -17.53 0.26 -5.34
C ALA A 341 -17.18 -0.65 -4.15
N PRO A 342 -15.94 -1.15 -4.01
CA PRO A 342 -15.53 -1.79 -2.76
C PRO A 342 -15.63 -0.80 -1.59
N ILE A 343 -15.96 -1.29 -0.40
CA ILE A 343 -15.99 -0.50 0.84
C ILE A 343 -15.05 -1.09 1.88
N SER A 344 -14.34 -0.24 2.62
CA SER A 344 -13.46 -0.65 3.71
C SER A 344 -14.24 -0.85 5.00
N LEU A 345 -13.89 -1.89 5.76
CA LEU A 345 -14.42 -2.12 7.11
C LEU A 345 -13.46 -1.67 8.22
N THR A 346 -12.32 -1.07 7.89
CA THR A 346 -11.41 -0.52 8.90
C THR A 346 -12.13 0.53 9.75
N GLY A 347 -12.05 0.39 11.07
CA GLY A 347 -12.70 1.31 12.01
C GLY A 347 -14.24 1.18 12.06
N ILE A 348 -14.79 0.11 11.47
CA ILE A 348 -16.20 -0.29 11.63
C ILE A 348 -16.32 -1.28 12.78
N TYR A 349 -17.46 -1.26 13.45
CA TYR A 349 -17.76 -2.10 14.59
C TYR A 349 -19.13 -2.76 14.44
N LEU A 350 -19.25 -3.98 14.99
CA LEU A 350 -20.51 -4.71 15.15
C LEU A 350 -20.83 -4.81 16.65
N SER A 351 -22.10 -4.62 17.01
CA SER A 351 -22.56 -4.69 18.39
C SER A 351 -24.01 -5.16 18.49
N ASP A 352 -24.30 -5.89 19.56
CA ASP A 352 -25.65 -6.29 20.02
C ASP A 352 -26.21 -5.34 21.11
N ASN A 353 -25.42 -4.34 21.53
CA ASN A 353 -25.74 -3.47 22.65
C ASN A 353 -25.69 -2.00 22.22
N PRO A 354 -26.82 -1.27 22.20
CA PRO A 354 -26.85 0.12 21.75
C PRO A 354 -26.04 1.07 22.66
N ASN A 355 -25.72 0.66 23.89
CA ASN A 355 -24.88 1.44 24.82
C ASN A 355 -23.38 1.13 24.69
N ASN A 356 -23.01 0.20 23.82
CA ASN A 356 -21.61 -0.19 23.55
C ASN A 356 -21.38 -0.33 22.03
N PRO A 357 -21.36 0.78 21.28
CA PRO A 357 -21.34 0.75 19.82
C PRO A 357 -20.06 0.17 19.20
N ASP A 358 -18.96 0.15 19.95
CA ASP A 358 -17.62 -0.32 19.56
C ASP A 358 -17.26 -1.71 20.12
N LYS A 359 -18.28 -2.56 20.38
CA LYS A 359 -18.13 -3.87 21.05
C LYS A 359 -17.17 -4.84 20.35
N TRP A 360 -17.28 -5.01 19.03
CA TRP A 360 -16.40 -5.84 18.23
C TRP A 360 -15.94 -5.09 16.98
N SER A 361 -14.63 -4.95 16.79
CA SER A 361 -14.04 -4.29 15.63
C SER A 361 -13.77 -5.28 14.50
N PHE A 362 -14.10 -4.90 13.27
CA PHE A 362 -13.66 -5.66 12.11
C PHE A 362 -12.12 -5.65 11.98
N PRO A 363 -11.50 -6.72 11.43
CA PRO A 363 -10.07 -6.73 11.17
C PRO A 363 -9.66 -5.59 10.23
N THR A 364 -8.51 -4.98 10.50
CA THR A 364 -7.98 -3.89 9.67
C THR A 364 -7.68 -4.38 8.26
N GLY A 365 -8.00 -3.57 7.24
CA GLY A 365 -7.68 -3.90 5.85
C GLY A 365 -8.65 -4.85 5.15
N VAL A 366 -9.76 -5.20 5.82
CA VAL A 366 -10.87 -5.94 5.20
C VAL A 366 -11.72 -4.97 4.38
N SER A 367 -12.11 -5.41 3.18
CA SER A 367 -13.06 -4.69 2.33
C SER A 367 -14.06 -5.64 1.71
N ILE A 368 -15.30 -5.20 1.55
CA ILE A 368 -16.33 -5.96 0.81
C ILE A 368 -16.38 -5.41 -0.62
N PRO A 369 -16.22 -6.25 -1.66
CA PRO A 369 -16.36 -5.83 -3.06
C PRO A 369 -17.73 -5.19 -3.33
N ALA A 370 -17.85 -4.41 -4.40
CA ALA A 370 -19.14 -3.87 -4.85
C ALA A 370 -20.16 -5.01 -4.98
N LYS A 371 -21.33 -4.89 -4.35
CA LYS A 371 -22.38 -5.94 -4.35
C LYS A 371 -21.93 -7.28 -3.77
N GLY A 372 -20.84 -7.29 -2.99
CA GLY A 372 -20.32 -8.47 -2.31
C GLY A 372 -20.93 -8.65 -0.91
N PHE A 373 -20.63 -9.81 -0.32
CA PHE A 373 -21.12 -10.25 0.98
C PHE A 373 -19.94 -10.56 1.92
N LEU A 374 -20.17 -10.47 3.23
CA LEU A 374 -19.23 -10.93 4.26
C LEU A 374 -20.01 -11.65 5.36
N ILE A 375 -19.57 -12.86 5.72
CA ILE A 375 -20.11 -13.63 6.84
C ILE A 375 -19.27 -13.35 8.09
N VAL A 376 -19.97 -13.15 9.21
CA VAL A 376 -19.40 -13.05 10.56
C VAL A 376 -20.07 -14.09 11.44
N TRP A 377 -19.29 -14.96 12.06
CA TRP A 377 -19.75 -15.91 13.06
C TRP A 377 -19.92 -15.19 14.41
N LEU A 378 -21.06 -15.39 15.06
CA LEU A 378 -21.42 -14.74 16.32
C LEU A 378 -21.43 -15.80 17.42
N ASP A 379 -20.24 -16.20 17.85
CA ASP A 379 -20.01 -17.43 18.61
C ASP A 379 -19.26 -17.23 19.94
N GLU A 380 -18.88 -15.99 20.28
CA GLU A 380 -18.03 -15.69 21.45
C GLU A 380 -16.63 -16.36 21.42
N ASP A 381 -16.17 -16.84 20.26
CA ASP A 381 -14.90 -17.56 20.13
C ASP A 381 -13.98 -16.96 19.05
N GLN A 382 -13.39 -15.81 19.39
CA GLN A 382 -12.41 -15.13 18.56
C GLN A 382 -11.13 -15.95 18.27
N SER A 383 -10.94 -17.09 18.94
CA SER A 383 -9.77 -17.94 18.69
C SER A 383 -9.86 -18.71 17.37
N GLN A 384 -11.05 -18.80 16.79
CA GLN A 384 -11.30 -19.57 15.56
C GLN A 384 -11.00 -18.79 14.28
N GLY A 385 -11.01 -17.45 14.33
CA GLY A 385 -10.66 -16.66 13.17
C GLY A 385 -11.02 -15.19 13.27
N ALA A 386 -10.61 -14.44 12.25
CA ALA A 386 -10.76 -12.98 12.20
C ALA A 386 -12.23 -12.52 12.07
N TYR A 387 -13.13 -13.42 11.65
CA TYR A 387 -14.56 -13.14 11.47
C TYR A 387 -15.44 -13.83 12.52
N HIS A 388 -14.87 -14.15 13.69
CA HIS A 388 -15.60 -14.64 14.86
C HIS A 388 -15.75 -13.50 15.89
N ALA A 389 -16.99 -13.14 16.19
CA ALA A 389 -17.33 -12.04 17.07
C ALA A 389 -17.26 -12.44 18.55
N ASN A 390 -17.07 -11.45 19.42
CA ASN A 390 -17.01 -11.67 20.87
C ASN A 390 -18.40 -11.69 21.55
N PHE A 391 -19.46 -12.02 20.79
CA PHE A 391 -20.83 -12.12 21.28
C PHE A 391 -21.65 -13.08 20.40
N ARG A 392 -22.74 -13.61 20.96
CA ARG A 392 -23.71 -14.49 20.28
C ARG A 392 -25.07 -13.82 20.16
N LEU A 393 -25.94 -14.37 19.29
CA LEU A 393 -27.30 -13.87 19.16
C LEU A 393 -28.27 -14.51 20.15
N ASN A 394 -29.26 -13.74 20.59
CA ASN A 394 -30.37 -14.28 21.38
C ASN A 394 -31.56 -14.65 20.49
N ALA A 395 -31.88 -15.95 20.39
CA ALA A 395 -33.05 -16.45 19.65
C ALA A 395 -34.40 -15.91 20.18
N GLY A 396 -34.47 -15.36 21.40
CA GLY A 396 -35.65 -14.68 21.94
C GLY A 396 -35.87 -13.26 21.39
N GLY A 397 -34.86 -12.68 20.73
CA GLY A 397 -34.88 -11.31 20.21
C GLY A 397 -33.97 -10.36 20.98
N GLU A 398 -33.32 -9.46 20.26
CA GLU A 398 -32.41 -8.44 20.78
C GLU A 398 -32.16 -7.33 19.73
N PHE A 399 -31.00 -6.66 19.82
CA PHE A 399 -30.59 -5.55 18.97
C PHE A 399 -29.31 -5.89 18.22
N LEU A 400 -29.13 -5.34 17.02
CA LEU A 400 -27.90 -5.39 16.24
C LEU A 400 -27.60 -4.04 15.61
N MET A 401 -26.33 -3.69 15.52
CA MET A 401 -25.86 -2.42 14.98
C MET A 401 -24.49 -2.51 14.34
N LEU A 402 -24.36 -1.79 13.23
CA LEU A 402 -23.09 -1.39 12.62
C LEU A 402 -22.83 0.08 12.95
N SER A 403 -21.62 0.37 13.42
CA SER A 403 -21.19 1.75 13.71
C SER A 403 -19.77 2.01 13.24
N ASN A 404 -19.37 3.28 13.16
CA ASN A 404 -17.98 3.66 12.92
C ASN A 404 -17.33 4.22 14.20
N GLY A 405 -16.00 4.33 14.20
CA GLY A 405 -15.22 4.87 15.33
C GLY A 405 -15.51 6.34 15.69
N ALA A 406 -16.30 7.06 14.89
CA ALA A 406 -16.78 8.40 15.20
C ALA A 406 -18.15 8.42 15.91
N GLY A 407 -18.75 7.24 16.15
CA GLY A 407 -20.06 7.08 16.79
C GLY A 407 -21.26 7.19 15.85
N THR A 408 -21.04 7.25 14.53
CA THR A 408 -22.13 7.22 13.55
C THR A 408 -22.66 5.80 13.41
N VAL A 409 -23.97 5.64 13.52
CA VAL A 409 -24.68 4.39 13.22
C VAL A 409 -24.87 4.27 11.71
N LEU A 410 -24.40 3.17 11.12
CA LEU A 410 -24.49 2.89 9.69
C LEU A 410 -25.77 2.13 9.34
N ASP A 411 -26.08 1.10 10.14
CA ASP A 411 -27.31 0.32 10.05
C ASP A 411 -27.60 -0.30 11.43
N SER A 412 -28.88 -0.56 11.71
CA SER A 412 -29.28 -1.22 12.96
C SER A 412 -30.66 -1.85 12.83
N LEU A 413 -30.91 -2.87 13.63
CA LEU A 413 -32.23 -3.48 13.75
C LEU A 413 -32.50 -3.95 15.18
N SER A 414 -33.76 -3.98 15.56
CA SER A 414 -34.23 -4.75 16.72
C SER A 414 -35.10 -5.89 16.20
N TYR A 415 -34.89 -7.10 16.69
CA TYR A 415 -35.63 -8.28 16.24
C TYR A 415 -36.27 -9.02 17.41
N GLY A 416 -37.34 -9.75 17.10
CA GLY A 416 -38.08 -10.57 18.07
C GLY A 416 -37.65 -12.03 18.04
N GLN A 417 -38.50 -12.91 18.54
CA GLN A 417 -38.23 -14.34 18.57
C GLN A 417 -37.91 -14.92 17.18
N GLN A 418 -36.80 -15.63 17.09
CA GLN A 418 -36.28 -16.30 15.90
C GLN A 418 -36.79 -17.75 15.81
N LYS A 419 -36.60 -18.36 14.63
CA LYS A 419 -37.01 -19.75 14.35
C LYS A 419 -35.77 -20.56 14.00
N THR A 420 -35.68 -21.75 14.59
CA THR A 420 -34.61 -22.71 14.29
C THR A 420 -34.47 -22.92 12.77
N ASP A 421 -33.22 -22.88 12.30
CA ASP A 421 -32.82 -23.09 10.89
C ASP A 421 -33.53 -22.18 9.86
N THR A 422 -34.10 -21.04 10.29
CA THR A 422 -34.72 -20.05 9.40
C THR A 422 -34.09 -18.69 9.61
N THR A 423 -33.63 -18.06 8.54
CA THR A 423 -32.96 -16.78 8.62
C THR A 423 -33.96 -15.63 8.70
N TYR A 424 -33.47 -14.51 9.21
CA TYR A 424 -34.17 -13.23 9.18
C TYR A 424 -33.32 -12.25 8.38
N GLY A 425 -33.83 -11.83 7.23
CA GLY A 425 -33.05 -11.07 6.26
C GLY A 425 -33.87 -10.06 5.49
N ARG A 426 -33.18 -9.10 4.87
CA ARG A 426 -33.78 -8.03 4.06
C ARG A 426 -34.32 -8.57 2.75
N TYR A 427 -35.60 -8.31 2.47
CA TYR A 427 -36.18 -8.58 1.17
C TYR A 427 -36.99 -7.38 0.64
N PRO A 428 -36.63 -6.77 -0.51
CA PRO A 428 -35.54 -7.12 -1.42
C PRO A 428 -34.13 -7.04 -0.82
N ASN A 429 -33.17 -7.80 -1.37
CA ASN A 429 -31.78 -7.86 -0.89
C ASN A 429 -31.17 -6.47 -0.65
N GLY A 430 -30.51 -6.30 0.50
CA GLY A 430 -29.78 -5.09 0.88
C GLY A 430 -30.62 -3.82 1.11
N THR A 431 -31.93 -3.83 0.85
CA THR A 431 -32.75 -2.61 0.81
C THR A 431 -34.12 -2.74 1.46
N GLY A 432 -34.69 -3.94 1.45
CA GLY A 432 -36.01 -4.19 2.00
C GLY A 432 -36.04 -4.33 3.52
N ASP A 433 -37.26 -4.52 4.02
CA ASP A 433 -37.53 -4.83 5.40
C ASP A 433 -37.08 -6.26 5.73
N PHE A 434 -36.86 -6.53 7.01
CA PHE A 434 -36.51 -7.87 7.48
C PHE A 434 -37.73 -8.79 7.52
N THR A 435 -37.59 -9.97 6.91
CA THR A 435 -38.59 -11.04 6.92
C THR A 435 -37.92 -12.39 7.18
N PHE A 436 -38.70 -13.33 7.70
CA PHE A 436 -38.28 -14.73 7.71
C PHE A 436 -38.20 -15.25 6.28
N MET A 437 -37.10 -15.93 5.97
CA MET A 437 -36.82 -16.45 4.64
C MET A 437 -35.97 -17.71 4.68
N PRO A 438 -35.90 -18.47 3.57
CA PRO A 438 -34.88 -19.50 3.42
C PRO A 438 -33.48 -18.89 3.47
N ARG A 439 -32.52 -19.67 3.94
CA ARG A 439 -31.10 -19.31 3.97
C ARG A 439 -30.59 -18.91 2.59
N THR A 440 -29.89 -17.78 2.53
CA THR A 440 -29.17 -17.31 1.34
C THR A 440 -27.70 -17.02 1.64
N PHE A 441 -27.09 -17.86 2.47
CA PHE A 441 -25.71 -17.72 2.93
C PHE A 441 -24.71 -17.38 1.81
N ASN A 442 -24.08 -16.21 1.95
CA ASN A 442 -23.10 -15.65 1.02
C ASN A 442 -23.65 -15.45 -0.41
N ALA A 443 -24.95 -15.11 -0.52
CA ALA A 443 -25.66 -14.93 -1.77
C ALA A 443 -26.80 -13.90 -1.64
N PRO A 444 -27.33 -13.36 -2.76
CA PRO A 444 -28.45 -12.42 -2.67
C PRO A 444 -29.71 -13.03 -2.05
N ASN A 445 -30.30 -12.32 -1.10
CA ASN A 445 -31.54 -12.71 -0.42
C ASN A 445 -32.68 -13.00 -1.40
N SER A 446 -33.30 -14.18 -1.23
CA SER A 446 -34.44 -14.65 -2.01
C SER A 446 -35.47 -15.36 -1.13
N LEU A 447 -36.76 -15.21 -1.44
CA LEU A 447 -37.85 -15.93 -0.76
C LEU A 447 -38.04 -17.37 -1.26
N THR A 448 -37.33 -17.76 -2.32
CA THR A 448 -37.38 -19.11 -2.87
C THR A 448 -36.15 -19.88 -2.41
N SER A 449 -36.35 -20.98 -1.67
CA SER A 449 -35.26 -21.91 -1.37
C SER A 449 -34.71 -22.45 -2.67
N SER A 450 -33.45 -22.21 -2.98
CA SER A 450 -32.78 -22.86 -4.10
C SER A 450 -32.63 -24.35 -3.78
N ALA A 451 -33.62 -25.17 -4.13
CA ALA A 451 -33.27 -26.46 -4.69
C ALA A 451 -32.48 -26.12 -5.95
N GLN A 452 -31.21 -26.51 -5.98
CA GLN A 452 -30.38 -26.39 -7.17
C GLN A 452 -31.04 -27.21 -8.28
N GLU A 453 -31.87 -26.57 -9.10
CA GLU A 453 -32.46 -27.18 -10.28
C GLU A 453 -31.34 -27.37 -11.31
N PRO A 454 -31.02 -28.60 -11.71
CA PRO A 454 -29.94 -28.85 -12.64
C PRO A 454 -30.35 -28.44 -14.05
N GLY A 455 -29.71 -27.37 -14.53
CA GLY A 455 -29.38 -27.15 -15.93
C GLY A 455 -30.46 -26.50 -16.81
N PRO A 456 -30.04 -25.77 -17.87
CA PRO A 456 -30.95 -25.24 -18.89
C PRO A 456 -31.69 -26.39 -19.60
N ASP A 457 -32.86 -26.11 -20.16
CA ASP A 457 -33.70 -27.03 -20.95
C ASP A 457 -32.87 -27.92 -21.89
N ALA A 458 -32.49 -29.12 -21.44
CA ALA A 458 -31.75 -30.06 -22.25
C ALA A 458 -32.71 -30.75 -23.23
N THR A 459 -32.73 -30.28 -24.47
CA THR A 459 -33.25 -31.06 -25.60
C THR A 459 -32.32 -32.25 -25.83
N PHE A 460 -32.89 -33.46 -25.86
CA PHE A 460 -32.13 -34.68 -26.14
C PHE A 460 -32.91 -35.65 -27.02
N ASP A 461 -32.17 -36.45 -27.77
CA ASP A 461 -32.71 -37.50 -28.64
C ASP A 461 -32.22 -38.88 -28.21
N ILE A 462 -33.05 -39.88 -28.47
CA ILE A 462 -32.78 -41.28 -28.16
C ILE A 462 -32.89 -42.16 -29.40
N HIS A 463 -31.93 -43.06 -29.59
CA HIS A 463 -32.00 -44.06 -30.65
C HIS A 463 -31.25 -45.37 -30.29
N PRO A 464 -31.72 -46.54 -30.74
CA PRO A 464 -32.99 -46.75 -31.43
C PRO A 464 -34.18 -46.60 -30.48
N ASN A 465 -35.35 -46.29 -31.04
CA ASN A 465 -36.61 -46.25 -30.31
C ASN A 465 -37.75 -46.66 -31.29
N PRO A 466 -38.33 -47.87 -31.18
CA PRO A 466 -38.25 -48.81 -30.05
C PRO A 466 -36.85 -49.40 -29.78
N ALA A 467 -36.56 -49.65 -28.51
CA ALA A 467 -35.30 -50.19 -28.00
C ALA A 467 -35.48 -51.63 -27.48
N ASN A 468 -34.41 -52.43 -27.56
CA ASN A 468 -34.38 -53.80 -27.05
C ASN A 468 -33.44 -53.90 -25.82
N GLU A 469 -32.14 -53.67 -26.00
CA GLU A 469 -31.15 -53.76 -24.92
C GLU A 469 -30.50 -52.42 -24.56
N MET A 470 -30.15 -51.59 -25.55
CA MET A 470 -29.42 -50.35 -25.33
C MET A 470 -30.07 -49.18 -26.09
N ILE A 471 -29.99 -47.98 -25.52
CA ILE A 471 -30.27 -46.72 -26.22
C ILE A 471 -29.04 -45.82 -26.17
N ARG A 472 -28.84 -45.04 -27.23
CA ARG A 472 -27.90 -43.92 -27.25
C ARG A 472 -28.68 -42.63 -27.00
N ILE A 473 -28.15 -41.81 -26.10
CA ILE A 473 -28.67 -40.50 -25.74
C ILE A 473 -27.72 -39.45 -26.30
N THR A 474 -28.27 -38.44 -26.98
CA THR A 474 -27.51 -37.27 -27.47
C THR A 474 -28.25 -36.00 -27.07
N ALA A 475 -27.58 -35.06 -26.41
CA ALA A 475 -28.17 -33.83 -25.89
C ALA A 475 -27.38 -32.59 -26.33
N GLU A 476 -28.08 -31.46 -26.51
CA GLU A 476 -27.46 -30.17 -26.86
C GLU A 476 -26.74 -29.52 -25.65
N ALA A 477 -27.20 -29.85 -24.45
CA ALA A 477 -26.63 -29.47 -23.15
C ALA A 477 -26.19 -30.72 -22.36
N PRO A 478 -25.40 -30.57 -21.27
CA PRO A 478 -25.13 -31.68 -20.34
C PRO A 478 -26.39 -32.47 -19.97
N ILE A 479 -26.34 -33.80 -20.07
CA ILE A 479 -27.46 -34.68 -19.76
C ILE A 479 -27.83 -34.59 -18.27
N GLY A 480 -26.84 -34.46 -17.38
CA GLY A 480 -27.05 -34.48 -15.95
C GLY A 480 -27.73 -35.77 -15.48
N VAL A 481 -28.73 -35.64 -14.62
CA VAL A 481 -29.51 -36.78 -14.12
C VAL A 481 -30.61 -37.14 -15.11
N LEU A 482 -30.57 -38.37 -15.60
CA LEU A 482 -31.59 -38.95 -16.47
C LEU A 482 -32.45 -39.94 -15.70
N ARG A 483 -33.78 -39.84 -15.85
CA ARG A 483 -34.77 -40.66 -15.13
C ARG A 483 -35.71 -41.37 -16.09
N ILE A 484 -36.03 -42.62 -15.79
CA ILE A 484 -37.06 -43.41 -16.48
C ILE A 484 -38.23 -43.64 -15.52
N SER A 485 -39.44 -43.32 -15.96
CA SER A 485 -40.68 -43.60 -15.23
C SER A 485 -41.63 -44.45 -16.06
N ASP A 486 -42.38 -45.32 -15.39
CA ASP A 486 -43.48 -46.08 -16.02
C ASP A 486 -44.69 -45.19 -16.33
N MET A 487 -45.72 -45.76 -16.97
CA MET A 487 -46.94 -45.02 -17.32
C MET A 487 -47.75 -44.52 -16.11
N GLN A 488 -47.48 -45.03 -14.90
CA GLN A 488 -48.09 -44.55 -13.66
C GLN A 488 -47.26 -43.42 -13.01
N GLY A 489 -46.17 -42.98 -13.65
CA GLY A 489 -45.29 -41.93 -13.14
C GLY A 489 -44.33 -42.41 -12.06
N ARG A 490 -44.23 -43.72 -11.82
CA ARG A 490 -43.29 -44.27 -10.84
C ARG A 490 -41.92 -44.41 -11.50
N GLN A 491 -40.90 -43.84 -10.87
CA GLN A 491 -39.52 -43.96 -11.33
C GLN A 491 -39.06 -45.42 -11.22
N VAL A 492 -38.59 -45.97 -12.34
CA VAL A 492 -38.04 -47.33 -12.45
C VAL A 492 -36.53 -47.32 -12.62
N TYR A 493 -35.94 -46.18 -13.00
CA TYR A 493 -34.50 -46.02 -13.18
C TYR A 493 -34.05 -44.56 -13.03
N ALA A 494 -32.83 -44.33 -12.53
CA ALA A 494 -32.15 -43.04 -12.58
C ALA A 494 -30.63 -43.22 -12.60
N GLU A 495 -29.93 -42.43 -13.42
CA GLU A 495 -28.47 -42.39 -13.49
C GLU A 495 -28.00 -40.95 -13.74
N ASP A 496 -26.84 -40.60 -13.16
CA ASP A 496 -26.20 -39.30 -13.37
C ASP A 496 -25.07 -39.42 -14.39
N PHE A 497 -25.25 -38.76 -15.53
CA PHE A 497 -24.27 -38.68 -16.60
C PHE A 497 -23.38 -37.43 -16.51
N GLY A 498 -23.55 -36.62 -15.46
CA GLY A 498 -22.79 -35.40 -15.21
C GLY A 498 -22.77 -34.47 -16.41
N ASN A 499 -21.56 -34.11 -16.85
CA ASN A 499 -21.34 -33.19 -17.98
C ASN A 499 -21.36 -33.86 -19.36
N ALA A 500 -21.69 -35.16 -19.45
CA ALA A 500 -21.74 -35.86 -20.73
C ALA A 500 -22.87 -35.30 -21.61
N ARG A 501 -22.58 -35.14 -22.91
CA ARG A 501 -23.57 -34.75 -23.94
C ARG A 501 -23.99 -35.92 -24.82
N GLN A 502 -23.30 -37.05 -24.68
CA GLN A 502 -23.64 -38.32 -25.32
C GLN A 502 -23.35 -39.46 -24.35
N SER A 503 -24.27 -40.41 -24.28
CA SER A 503 -24.08 -41.63 -23.48
C SER A 503 -24.84 -42.80 -24.08
N VAL A 504 -24.57 -44.00 -23.57
CA VAL A 504 -25.32 -45.22 -23.89
C VAL A 504 -25.89 -45.76 -22.58
N LEU A 505 -27.18 -46.09 -22.59
CA LEU A 505 -27.91 -46.60 -21.44
C LEU A 505 -28.44 -48.01 -21.73
N ASP A 506 -28.22 -48.93 -20.79
CA ASP A 506 -28.80 -50.26 -20.79
C ASP A 506 -30.25 -50.22 -20.28
N VAL A 507 -31.17 -50.65 -21.13
CA VAL A 507 -32.60 -50.72 -20.88
C VAL A 507 -33.13 -52.16 -20.91
N GLY A 508 -32.27 -53.18 -21.05
CA GLY A 508 -32.67 -54.59 -21.19
C GLY A 508 -33.36 -55.16 -19.95
N SER A 509 -33.17 -54.53 -18.79
CA SER A 509 -33.87 -54.86 -17.54
C SER A 509 -35.32 -54.37 -17.48
N LEU A 510 -35.74 -53.46 -18.36
CA LEU A 510 -37.11 -52.92 -18.40
C LEU A 510 -38.04 -53.84 -19.18
N ALA A 511 -39.21 -54.16 -18.65
CA ALA A 511 -40.22 -54.95 -19.34
C ALA A 511 -40.77 -54.22 -20.59
N ASP A 512 -41.28 -54.97 -21.57
CA ASP A 512 -41.90 -54.40 -22.78
C ASP A 512 -43.02 -53.42 -22.42
N GLY A 513 -42.99 -52.22 -23.02
CA GLY A 513 -43.91 -51.15 -22.66
C GLY A 513 -43.44 -49.75 -23.05
N VAL A 514 -44.21 -48.75 -22.63
CA VAL A 514 -43.92 -47.33 -22.86
C VAL A 514 -43.47 -46.68 -21.56
N TYR A 515 -42.36 -45.96 -21.61
CA TYR A 515 -41.76 -45.25 -20.48
C TYR A 515 -41.55 -43.77 -20.82
N PHE A 516 -41.53 -42.94 -19.79
CA PHE A 516 -41.13 -41.54 -19.88
C PHE A 516 -39.67 -41.41 -19.50
N LEU A 517 -38.86 -40.94 -20.44
CA LEU A 517 -37.46 -40.61 -20.24
C LEU A 517 -37.35 -39.10 -20.04
N SER A 518 -36.74 -38.65 -18.95
CA SER A 518 -36.56 -37.23 -18.64
C SER A 518 -35.11 -36.90 -18.32
N ALA A 519 -34.66 -35.73 -18.77
CA ALA A 519 -33.35 -35.16 -18.45
C ALA A 519 -33.50 -33.64 -18.28
N GLY A 520 -32.95 -33.09 -17.18
CA GLY A 520 -33.08 -31.66 -16.83
C GLY A 520 -34.54 -31.18 -16.66
N GLN A 521 -34.76 -29.89 -16.88
CA GLN A 521 -36.04 -29.18 -16.63
C GLN A 521 -37.09 -29.26 -17.75
N GLY A 522 -36.75 -29.73 -18.96
CA GLY A 522 -37.67 -29.60 -20.11
C GLY A 522 -37.67 -30.76 -21.13
N GLY A 523 -36.67 -31.64 -21.12
CA GLY A 523 -36.60 -32.75 -22.06
C GLY A 523 -37.40 -33.95 -21.56
N VAL A 524 -38.53 -34.26 -22.21
CA VAL A 524 -39.19 -35.57 -22.05
C VAL A 524 -39.25 -36.28 -23.42
N ARG A 525 -38.91 -37.56 -23.44
CA ARG A 525 -39.05 -38.45 -24.60
C ARG A 525 -39.79 -39.72 -24.20
N LEU A 526 -40.64 -40.22 -25.09
CA LEU A 526 -41.23 -41.54 -24.93
C LEU A 526 -40.21 -42.59 -25.33
N LEU A 527 -39.93 -43.53 -24.45
CA LEU A 527 -39.10 -44.70 -24.72
C LEU A 527 -40.01 -45.93 -24.86
N TYR A 528 -39.96 -46.57 -26.02
CA TYR A 528 -40.69 -47.80 -26.31
C TYR A 528 -39.73 -48.98 -26.16
N ILE A 529 -40.02 -49.90 -25.24
CA ILE A 529 -39.29 -51.17 -25.12
C ILE A 529 -40.08 -52.24 -25.86
N GLN A 530 -39.47 -52.86 -26.86
CA GLN A 530 -40.07 -53.94 -27.65
C GLN A 530 -39.00 -54.99 -27.95
N ARG A 531 -39.22 -56.22 -27.49
CA ARG A 531 -38.30 -57.35 -27.69
C ARG A 531 -38.77 -58.32 -28.76
#